data_AF-A0A2U3AN40-F1
#
_entry.id   AF-A0A2U3AN40-F1
#
_cell.length_a   1.000
_cell.length_b   1.000
_cell.length_c   1.000
_cell.angle_alpha   90.00
_cell.angle_beta   90.00
_cell.angle_gamma   90.00
#
_symmetry.space_group_name_H-M   'P 1'
#
loop_
_entity.id
_entity.type
_entity.pdbx_description
1 polymer ?
#
loop_
_entity_poly.entity_id
_entity_poly.type
_entity_poly.pdbx_seq_one_letter_code
_entity_poly.pdbx_strand_id
1 'polypeptide(L)' 'MVLYYKRRRYVCSCGKRFSEKTSFIERDQRFSKEWHQAIQMLCVKSPTFQSVAEKMGTFSSTVIHRFFLIKSQNNN' A
#
# COMPACT_ATOMS: atom_id res chain seq x y z
N MET A 1 5.71 1.69 16.33
CA MET A 1 6.97 1.43 15.61
C MET A 1 6.62 1.10 14.16
N VAL A 2 7.14 1.83 13.18
CA VAL A 2 6.82 1.65 11.76
C VAL A 2 7.90 0.80 11.10
N LEU A 3 7.53 -0.31 10.47
CA LEU A 3 8.45 -1.17 9.73
C LEU A 3 8.56 -0.69 8.27
N TYR A 4 9.77 -0.35 7.84
CA TYR A 4 10.04 0.09 6.47
C TYR A 4 10.73 -1.02 5.68
N TYR A 5 10.17 -1.37 4.53
CA TYR A 5 10.82 -2.30 3.61
C TYR A 5 11.96 -1.60 2.84
N LYS A 6 13.19 -2.05 3.06
CA LYS A 6 14.38 -1.58 2.32
C LYS A 6 14.60 -2.44 1.09
N ARG A 7 14.03 -2.00 -0.04
CA ARG A 7 14.16 -2.67 -1.34
C ARG A 7 15.60 -2.71 -1.85
N ARG A 8 16.06 -3.90 -2.25
CA ARG A 8 17.40 -4.07 -2.85
C ARG A 8 17.39 -3.73 -4.34
N ARG A 9 18.52 -3.24 -4.84
CA ARG A 9 18.78 -3.01 -6.26
C ARG A 9 20.00 -3.81 -6.69
N TYR A 10 19.84 -4.67 -7.68
CA TYR A 10 20.92 -5.48 -8.26
C TYR A 10 21.55 -4.74 -9.43
N VAL A 11 22.86 -4.92 -9.60
CA VAL A 11 23.63 -4.32 -10.69
C VAL A 11 24.10 -5.46 -11.59
N CYS A 12 23.77 -5.40 -12.87
CA CYS A 12 24.35 -6.30 -13.87
C CYS A 12 25.79 -5.88 -14.17
N SER A 13 26.62 -6.80 -14.65
CA SER A 13 27.99 -6.52 -15.09
C SER A 13 28.08 -5.38 -16.12
N CYS A 14 27.02 -5.14 -16.90
CA CYS A 14 26.92 -4.01 -17.82
C CYS A 14 26.51 -2.66 -17.17
N GLY A 15 26.40 -2.59 -15.84
CA GLY A 15 26.05 -1.38 -15.09
C GLY A 15 24.54 -1.10 -14.96
N LYS A 16 23.67 -1.85 -15.66
CA LYS A 16 22.21 -1.70 -15.54
C LYS A 16 21.73 -2.09 -14.14
N ARG A 17 20.81 -1.30 -13.57
CA ARG A 17 20.24 -1.50 -12.23
C ARG A 17 18.83 -2.05 -12.30
N PHE A 18 18.56 -3.11 -11.53
CA PHE A 18 17.27 -3.78 -11.48
C PHE A 18 16.76 -3.81 -10.05
N SER A 19 15.46 -3.56 -9.89
CA SER A 19 14.81 -3.77 -8.59
C SER A 19 14.75 -5.25 -8.27
N GLU A 20 14.90 -5.60 -6.99
CA GLU A 20 14.53 -6.92 -6.50
C GLU A 20 13.08 -7.26 -6.90
N LYS A 21 12.89 -8.47 -7.43
CA LYS A 21 11.57 -9.01 -7.70
C LYS A 21 10.96 -9.44 -6.36
N THR A 22 9.84 -8.82 -6.01
CA THR A 22 9.11 -9.07 -4.76
C THR A 22 7.64 -9.35 -5.07
N SER A 23 7.04 -10.28 -4.32
CA SER A 23 5.62 -10.66 -4.50
C SER A 23 4.66 -9.76 -3.72
N PHE A 24 5.10 -9.27 -2.54
CA PHE A 24 4.27 -8.59 -1.55
C PHE A 24 4.18 -7.07 -1.72
N ILE A 25 5.10 -6.44 -2.47
CA ILE A 25 5.10 -4.99 -2.70
C ILE A 25 5.50 -4.68 -4.14
N GLU A 26 4.73 -3.81 -4.81
CA GLU A 26 5.02 -3.44 -6.20
C GLU A 26 6.09 -2.34 -6.30
N ARG A 27 6.58 -2.08 -7.52
CA ARG A 27 7.75 -1.21 -7.75
C ARG A 27 7.59 0.19 -7.15
N ASP A 28 6.42 0.78 -7.32
CA ASP A 28 6.14 2.17 -6.94
C ASP A 28 5.17 2.28 -5.76
N GLN A 29 4.89 1.15 -5.09
CA GLN A 29 4.03 1.12 -3.91
C GLN A 29 4.81 1.33 -2.62
N ARG A 30 4.24 2.16 -1.73
CA ARG A 30 4.78 2.42 -0.38
C ARG A 30 4.36 1.37 0.65
N PHE A 31 3.20 0.75 0.47
CA PHE A 31 2.66 -0.27 1.37
C PHE A 31 2.56 -1.60 0.64
N SER A 32 2.43 -2.69 1.40
CA SER A 32 2.27 -4.02 0.82
C SER A 32 0.85 -4.25 0.30
N LYS A 33 0.70 -5.28 -0.53
CA LYS A 33 -0.60 -5.71 -1.06
C LYS A 33 -1.56 -6.11 0.06
N GLU A 34 -1.05 -6.79 1.07
CA GLU A 34 -1.82 -7.21 2.25
C GLU A 34 -2.31 -6.00 3.04
N TRP A 35 -1.47 -4.96 3.16
CA TRP A 35 -1.88 -3.71 3.81
C TRP A 35 -3.02 -3.02 3.04
N HIS A 36 -2.97 -3.05 1.70
CA HIS A 36 -4.07 -2.53 0.86
C HIS A 36 -5.37 -3.31 1.07
N GLN A 37 -5.31 -4.64 1.09
CA GLN A 37 -6.47 -5.49 1.37
C GLN A 37 -7.05 -5.23 2.77
N ALA A 38 -6.18 -5.09 3.77
CA ALA A 38 -6.58 -4.79 5.14
C ALA A 38 -7.32 -3.45 5.25
N ILE A 39 -6.82 -2.39 4.59
CA ILE A 39 -7.54 -1.11 4.54
C ILE A 39 -8.92 -1.27 3.92
N GLN A 40 -9.03 -1.99 2.81
CA GLN A 40 -10.30 -2.17 2.14
C GLN A 40 -11.32 -2.87 3.06
N MET A 41 -10.91 -3.95 3.72
CA MET A 41 -11.77 -4.64 4.69
C MET A 41 -12.16 -3.75 5.86
N LEU A 42 -11.23 -2.95 6.38
CA LEU A 42 -11.49 -2.05 7.50
C LEU A 42 -12.42 -0.91 7.12
N CYS A 43 -12.31 -0.34 5.91
CA CYS A 43 -13.22 0.69 5.42
C CYS A 43 -14.67 0.19 5.31
N VAL A 44 -14.88 -1.08 4.98
CA VAL A 44 -16.22 -1.69 4.94
C VAL A 44 -16.76 -1.94 6.35
N LYS A 45 -15.90 -2.35 7.28
CA LYS A 45 -16.31 -2.75 8.64
C LYS A 45 -16.40 -1.59 9.64
N SER A 46 -15.68 -0.50 9.42
CA SER A 46 -15.50 0.56 10.42
C SER A 46 -16.46 1.72 10.17
N PRO A 47 -16.94 2.40 11.23
CA PRO A 47 -17.91 3.48 11.09
C PRO A 47 -17.32 4.78 10.53
N THR A 48 -16.02 5.05 10.74
CA THR A 48 -15.38 6.31 10.30
C THR A 48 -13.99 6.09 9.72
N PHE A 49 -13.58 6.91 8.74
CA PHE A 49 -12.24 6.86 8.15
C PHE A 49 -11.12 7.19 9.14
N GLN A 50 -11.40 8.02 10.15
CA GLN A 50 -10.44 8.35 11.19
C GLN A 50 -10.10 7.13 12.06
N SER A 51 -11.11 6.32 12.43
CA SER A 51 -10.86 5.09 13.19
C SER A 51 -10.01 4.08 12.43
N VAL A 52 -10.19 3.99 11.10
CA VAL A 52 -9.37 3.14 10.22
C VAL A 52 -7.94 3.67 10.15
N ALA A 53 -7.79 4.98 10.03
CA ALA A 53 -6.49 5.65 9.97
C ALA A 53 -5.67 5.40 11.24
N GLU A 54 -6.28 5.53 12.41
CA GLU A 54 -5.67 5.25 13.72
C GLU A 54 -5.23 3.78 13.83
N LYS A 55 -6.11 2.83 13.47
CA LYS A 55 -5.77 1.39 13.47
C LYS A 55 -4.60 1.04 12.54
N MET A 56 -4.55 1.70 11.39
CA MET A 56 -3.55 1.40 10.35
C MET A 56 -2.28 2.26 10.45
N GLY A 57 -2.21 3.17 11.42
CA GLY A 57 -1.09 4.09 11.60
C GLY A 57 -0.87 5.03 10.42
N THR A 58 -1.95 5.52 9.81
CA THR A 58 -1.91 6.45 8.67
C THR A 58 -2.82 7.65 8.87
N PHE A 59 -2.84 8.58 7.91
CA PHE A 59 -3.73 9.72 7.94
C PHE A 59 -5.08 9.39 7.31
N SER A 60 -6.16 10.01 7.82
CA SER A 60 -7.51 9.86 7.29
C SER A 60 -7.61 10.16 5.79
N SER A 61 -6.89 11.17 5.30
CA SER A 61 -6.78 11.50 3.87
C SER A 61 -6.26 10.32 3.03
N THR A 62 -5.30 9.55 3.56
CA THR A 62 -4.76 8.37 2.87
C THR A 62 -5.81 7.26 2.74
N VAL A 63 -6.63 7.07 3.78
CA VAL A 63 -7.73 6.11 3.78
C VAL A 63 -8.80 6.51 2.75
N ILE A 64 -9.18 7.80 2.74
CA ILE A 64 -10.20 8.34 1.82
C ILE A 64 -9.76 8.20 0.36
N HIS A 65 -8.52 8.59 0.02
CA HIS A 65 -8.00 8.44 -1.34
C HIS A 65 -8.05 7.00 -1.83
N ARG A 66 -7.73 6.04 -0.95
CA ARG A 66 -7.76 4.61 -1.28
C ARG A 66 -9.17 4.10 -1.49
N PHE A 67 -10.10 4.54 -0.67
CA PHE A 67 -11.50 4.20 -0.82
C PHE A 67 -12.05 4.65 -2.19
N PHE A 68 -11.76 5.88 -2.61
CA PHE A 68 -12.19 6.38 -3.92
C PHE A 68 -11.55 5.64 -5.10
N LEU A 69 -10.27 5.28 -4.99
CA LEU A 69 -9.58 4.50 -6.02
C LEU A 69 -10.24 3.13 -6.20
N ILE A 70 -10.58 2.45 -5.12
CA ILE A 70 -11.30 1.16 -5.17
C ILE A 70 -12.70 1.34 -5.76
N LYS A 71 -13.42 2.39 -5.35
CA LYS A 71 -14.74 2.70 -5.91
C LYS A 71 -14.68 2.89 -7.44
N SER A 72 -13.64 3.55 -7.95
CA SER A 72 -13.47 3.71 -9.40
C SER A 72 -13.18 2.40 -10.14
N GLN A 73 -12.49 1.44 -9.51
CA GLN A 73 -12.18 0.15 -10.14
C GLN A 73 -13.38 -0.79 -10.24
N ASN A 74 -14.33 -0.71 -9.31
CA ASN A 74 -15.54 -1.56 -9.31
C ASN A 74 -16.66 -1.07 -10.24
N ASN A 75 -16.55 0.15 -10.78
CA ASN A 75 -17.56 0.74 -11.67
C ASN A 75 -17.28 0.48 -13.17
N ASN A 76 -16.34 -0.41 -13.49
CA ASN A 76 -16.04 -0.91 -14.84
C ASN A 76 -16.30 -2.41 -14.91
#